data_AF-A0A7J6YA68-F1
#
_entry.id   AF-A0A7J6YA68-F1
#
_cell.length_a   1.000
_cell.length_b   1.000
_cell.length_c   1.000
_cell.angle_alpha   90.00
_cell.angle_beta   90.00
_cell.angle_gamma   90.00
#
_symmetry.space_group_name_H-M   'P 1'
#
loop_
_entity.id
_entity.type
_entity.pdbx_description
1 polymer ?
#
loop_
_entity_poly.entity_id
_entity_poly.type
_entity_poly.pdbx_seq_one_letter_code
_entity_poly.pdbx_strand_id
1 'polypeptide(L)'
;MGGITGENSAQWTELREEGNKAFKAGSFDTAILRYTQAIEVNPKEPALFSNRSAAHFKKGDFEAAAQDAEAAITVDKTFSKAYSRLHNAYCNLGRFQEVAQRLNEGVEALKSSGASKEEIRHVHELYLNAEEGSKAIENGQRFLEERDFAAAERCLASTARSFPDCAPVAFIFGEARAPQQPEEVNRALVRFAQKHEEDPSYLYVRALSNYYRGQDGFKVAQGILRQALELDPDNRKASALLKMIRVMESQKERGNAAYREKRYRDAINAYTTAIELDLTNVRMVATLRANQAAAKMELKEYSSALLDCEFAIQNGVNSAKLYARRARIHEALNNYDDALRDIQKASEMDGSYQREFQRTKASSKKAMRKDYYKILDLPPNESDDAQIKRAYKKACLRWHPDKWANAGPEEKTHAEKMFKDVGEAFSILSDAKKKRMYDNGMIDNAVEGAGESGFSGFPGQDEALMEMMNRMFFTGGGMSGGFGFNGFPQGRRQQYQQSYTFQFF
;
A
#
# COMPACT_ATOMS: atom_id res chain seq x y z
N MET A 1 13.26 63.35 -27.12
CA MET A 1 14.38 62.39 -27.00
C MET A 1 15.43 63.01 -26.09
N GLY A 2 15.42 62.69 -24.79
CA GLY A 2 16.53 63.02 -23.89
C GLY A 2 17.49 61.85 -23.91
N GLY A 3 18.69 62.04 -24.47
CA GLY A 3 19.74 61.03 -24.45
C GLY A 3 20.17 60.75 -23.02
N ILE A 4 20.37 59.47 -22.70
CA ILE A 4 20.96 59.03 -21.43
C ILE A 4 22.37 59.64 -21.36
N THR A 5 22.64 60.47 -20.37
CA THR A 5 23.98 61.00 -20.11
C THR A 5 24.93 59.86 -19.75
N GLY A 6 26.22 59.96 -20.08
CA GLY A 6 27.20 58.89 -19.83
C GLY A 6 27.26 58.44 -18.37
N GLU A 7 27.01 59.35 -17.43
CA GLU A 7 26.93 59.09 -15.99
C GLU A 7 25.73 58.20 -15.62
N ASN A 8 24.54 58.46 -16.17
CA ASN A 8 23.36 57.63 -15.92
C ASN A 8 23.55 56.21 -16.46
N SER A 9 24.27 56.05 -17.58
CA SER A 9 24.59 54.74 -18.16
C SER A 9 25.52 53.89 -17.28
N ALA A 10 26.56 54.51 -16.70
CA ALA A 10 27.45 53.84 -15.75
C ALA A 10 26.71 53.48 -14.45
N GLN A 11 25.80 54.34 -14.00
CA GLN A 11 25.10 54.17 -12.73
C GLN A 11 24.13 52.97 -12.73
N TRP A 12 23.25 52.83 -13.74
CA TRP A 12 22.31 51.70 -13.76
C TRP A 12 23.01 50.36 -14.01
N THR A 13 24.15 50.37 -14.73
CA THR A 13 24.93 49.15 -14.99
C THR A 13 25.64 48.66 -13.74
N GLU A 14 26.20 49.55 -12.92
CA GLU A 14 26.77 49.21 -11.61
C GLU A 14 25.69 48.61 -10.68
N LEU A 15 24.55 49.29 -10.55
CA LEU A 15 23.41 48.79 -9.75
C LEU A 15 22.91 47.42 -10.25
N ARG A 16 22.88 47.20 -11.57
CA ARG A 16 22.54 45.90 -12.15
C ARG A 16 23.55 44.82 -11.75
N GLU A 17 24.85 45.11 -11.77
CA GLU A 17 25.87 44.13 -11.37
C GLU A 17 25.86 43.86 -9.86
N GLU A 18 25.60 44.86 -9.02
CA GLU A 18 25.36 44.66 -7.59
C GLU A 18 24.15 43.74 -7.37
N GLY A 19 23.05 43.98 -8.09
CA GLY A 19 21.87 43.12 -8.08
C GLY A 19 22.18 41.69 -8.54
N ASN A 20 22.96 41.52 -9.62
CA ASN A 20 23.40 40.21 -10.10
C ASN A 20 24.23 39.48 -9.04
N LYS A 21 25.14 40.18 -8.36
CA LYS A 21 25.98 39.64 -7.29
C LYS A 21 25.13 39.21 -6.09
N ALA A 22 24.20 40.05 -5.65
CA ALA A 22 23.27 39.72 -4.57
C ALA A 22 22.38 38.52 -4.94
N PHE A 23 21.88 38.46 -6.18
CA PHE A 23 21.08 37.34 -6.68
C PHE A 23 21.87 36.03 -6.65
N LYS A 24 23.12 36.04 -7.13
CA LYS A 24 24.02 34.86 -7.08
C LYS A 24 24.33 34.43 -5.64
N ALA A 25 24.35 35.38 -4.70
CA ALA A 25 24.52 35.11 -3.27
C ALA A 25 23.23 34.64 -2.56
N GLY A 26 22.10 34.51 -3.27
CA GLY A 26 20.80 34.16 -2.67
C GLY A 26 20.15 35.29 -1.85
N SER A 27 20.75 36.49 -1.85
CA SER A 27 20.22 37.68 -1.16
C SER A 27 19.18 38.36 -2.04
N PHE A 28 18.02 37.71 -2.20
CA PHE A 28 17.01 38.14 -3.17
C PHE A 28 16.40 39.51 -2.83
N ASP A 29 16.19 39.83 -1.55
CA ASP A 29 15.72 41.17 -1.13
C ASP A 29 16.68 42.28 -1.55
N THR A 30 17.97 42.09 -1.32
CA THR A 30 19.00 43.02 -1.77
C THR A 30 19.04 43.11 -3.30
N ALA A 31 18.92 41.97 -3.99
CA ALA A 31 18.88 41.97 -5.46
C ALA A 31 17.68 42.77 -6.00
N ILE A 32 16.49 42.57 -5.43
CA ILE A 32 15.27 43.32 -5.78
C ILE A 32 15.48 44.81 -5.58
N LEU A 33 16.04 45.21 -4.42
CA LEU A 33 16.34 46.61 -4.13
C LEU A 33 17.28 47.22 -5.20
N ARG A 34 18.38 46.55 -5.53
CA ARG A 34 19.36 47.07 -6.50
C ARG A 34 18.80 47.14 -7.91
N TYR A 35 18.03 46.15 -8.34
CA TYR A 35 17.35 46.22 -9.64
C TYR A 35 16.29 47.32 -9.66
N THR A 36 15.60 47.58 -8.55
CA THR A 36 14.60 48.66 -8.47
C THR A 36 15.26 50.02 -8.62
N GLN A 37 16.39 50.26 -7.94
CA GLN A 37 17.21 51.46 -8.12
C GLN A 37 17.73 51.59 -9.56
N ALA A 38 18.14 50.48 -10.18
CA ALA A 38 18.57 50.49 -11.58
C ALA A 38 17.42 50.86 -12.54
N ILE A 39 16.19 50.38 -12.29
CA ILE A 39 14.99 50.67 -13.08
C ILE A 39 14.61 52.15 -12.95
N GLU A 40 14.74 52.75 -11.77
CA GLU A 40 14.50 54.18 -11.55
C GLU A 40 15.44 55.05 -12.39
N VAL A 41 16.71 54.61 -12.55
CA VAL A 41 17.71 55.30 -13.39
C VAL A 41 17.48 55.05 -14.88
N ASN A 42 17.14 53.82 -15.29
CA ASN A 42 16.87 53.47 -16.69
C ASN A 42 15.64 52.55 -16.85
N PRO A 43 14.42 53.13 -16.98
CA PRO A 43 13.19 52.36 -17.10
C PRO A 43 12.97 51.75 -18.49
N LYS A 44 13.90 51.94 -19.43
CA LYS A 44 13.80 51.43 -20.81
C LYS A 44 14.63 50.18 -21.05
N GLU A 45 15.31 49.66 -20.04
CA GLU A 45 16.12 48.45 -20.14
C GLU A 45 15.30 47.22 -19.71
N PRO A 46 14.86 46.36 -20.65
CA PRO A 46 14.02 45.20 -20.32
C PRO A 46 14.74 44.15 -19.47
N ALA A 47 16.08 44.08 -19.55
CA ALA A 47 16.85 43.13 -18.75
C ALA A 47 16.76 43.40 -17.24
N LEU A 48 16.55 44.66 -16.81
CA LEU A 48 16.42 45.01 -15.40
C LEU A 48 15.13 44.43 -14.80
N PHE A 49 14.01 44.62 -15.49
CA PHE A 49 12.73 44.02 -15.10
C PHE A 49 12.81 42.49 -15.13
N SER A 50 13.38 41.87 -16.16
CA SER A 50 13.54 40.40 -16.22
C SER A 50 14.44 39.83 -15.11
N ASN A 51 15.45 40.58 -14.68
CA ASN A 51 16.31 40.18 -13.56
C ASN A 51 15.60 40.35 -12.20
N ARG A 52 14.82 41.42 -12.01
CA ARG A 52 14.00 41.61 -10.81
C ARG A 52 12.87 40.59 -10.72
N SER A 53 12.23 40.27 -11.84
CA SER A 53 11.29 39.16 -11.98
C SER A 53 11.90 37.83 -11.49
N ALA A 54 13.14 37.54 -11.89
CA ALA A 54 13.85 36.35 -11.45
C ALA A 54 14.07 36.33 -9.92
N ALA A 55 14.37 37.48 -9.32
CA ALA A 55 14.57 37.61 -7.88
C ALA A 55 13.25 37.43 -7.11
N HIS A 56 12.16 38.04 -7.56
CA HIS A 56 10.81 37.79 -7.02
C HIS A 56 10.41 36.32 -7.13
N PHE A 57 10.66 35.69 -8.28
CA PHE A 57 10.37 34.28 -8.50
C PHE A 57 11.12 33.38 -7.50
N LYS A 58 12.39 33.68 -7.23
CA LYS A 58 13.18 32.91 -6.25
C LYS A 58 12.75 33.12 -4.79
N LYS A 59 12.04 34.21 -4.48
CA LYS A 59 11.35 34.39 -3.20
C LYS A 59 9.98 33.68 -3.13
N GLY A 60 9.53 33.09 -4.24
CA GLY A 60 8.18 32.55 -4.39
C GLY A 60 7.10 33.62 -4.52
N ASP A 61 7.47 34.87 -4.79
CA ASP A 61 6.54 35.96 -5.09
C ASP A 61 6.24 35.94 -6.59
N PHE A 62 5.39 35.00 -6.99
CA PHE A 62 5.10 34.75 -8.40
C PHE A 62 4.28 35.87 -9.05
N GLU A 63 3.47 36.59 -8.27
CA GLU A 63 2.68 37.72 -8.78
C GLU A 63 3.60 38.88 -9.18
N ALA A 64 4.50 39.32 -8.28
CA ALA A 64 5.47 40.37 -8.60
C ALA A 64 6.43 39.93 -9.72
N ALA A 65 6.83 38.65 -9.73
CA ALA A 65 7.64 38.10 -10.80
C ALA A 65 6.95 38.22 -12.17
N ALA A 66 5.65 37.95 -12.24
CA ALA A 66 4.90 38.05 -13.47
C ALA A 66 4.70 39.51 -13.91
N GLN A 67 4.39 40.41 -12.98
CA GLN A 67 4.28 41.85 -13.26
C GLN A 67 5.56 42.41 -13.89
N ASP A 68 6.72 42.07 -13.34
CA ASP A 68 8.01 42.48 -13.91
C ASP A 68 8.28 41.83 -15.29
N ALA A 69 7.85 40.59 -15.50
CA ALA A 69 7.99 39.94 -16.79
C ALA A 69 7.12 40.62 -17.87
N GLU A 70 5.88 40.98 -17.51
CA GLU A 70 4.97 41.76 -18.37
C GLU A 70 5.54 43.16 -18.66
N ALA A 71 6.12 43.82 -17.67
CA ALA A 71 6.79 45.10 -17.84
C ALA A 71 7.96 45.00 -18.82
N ALA A 72 8.79 43.95 -18.71
CA ALA A 72 9.88 43.69 -19.65
C ALA A 72 9.38 43.48 -21.09
N ILE A 73 8.28 42.73 -21.29
CA ILE A 73 7.65 42.52 -22.61
C ILE A 73 7.05 43.82 -23.15
N THR A 74 6.51 44.68 -22.27
CA THR A 74 5.96 45.98 -22.67
C THR A 74 7.06 46.93 -23.15
N VAL A 75 8.22 46.92 -22.49
CA VAL A 75 9.40 47.69 -22.90
C VAL A 75 9.97 47.17 -24.22
N ASP A 76 10.14 45.85 -24.36
CA ASP A 76 10.62 45.21 -25.57
C ASP A 76 9.91 43.87 -25.83
N LYS A 77 9.02 43.86 -26.82
CA LYS A 77 8.24 42.68 -27.22
C LYS A 77 9.10 41.56 -27.84
N THR A 78 10.32 41.89 -28.26
CA THR A 78 11.26 40.93 -28.85
C THR A 78 12.18 40.28 -27.82
N PHE A 79 12.11 40.71 -26.56
CA PHE A 79 12.95 40.19 -25.49
C PHE A 79 12.51 38.79 -25.02
N SER A 80 12.98 37.75 -25.72
CA SER A 80 12.64 36.34 -25.52
C SER A 80 12.74 35.85 -24.07
N LYS A 81 13.73 36.34 -23.31
CA LYS A 81 13.93 35.96 -21.89
C LYS A 81 12.76 36.37 -21.00
N ALA A 82 12.06 37.47 -21.30
CA ALA A 82 10.91 37.91 -20.51
C ALA A 82 9.73 36.94 -20.63
N TYR A 83 9.48 36.37 -21.80
CA TYR A 83 8.46 35.32 -21.97
C TYR A 83 8.74 34.08 -21.12
N SER A 84 10.02 33.72 -20.95
CA SER A 84 10.41 32.62 -20.04
C SER A 84 10.11 32.95 -18.58
N ARG A 85 10.29 34.22 -18.18
CA ARG A 85 9.94 34.67 -16.82
C ARG A 85 8.43 34.63 -16.62
N LEU A 86 7.67 35.15 -17.57
CA LEU A 86 6.22 35.17 -17.54
C LEU A 86 5.64 33.76 -17.47
N HIS A 87 6.09 32.85 -18.34
CA HIS A 87 5.72 31.44 -18.35
C HIS A 87 5.88 30.81 -16.97
N ASN A 88 7.08 30.88 -16.40
CA ASN A 88 7.35 30.27 -15.09
C ASN A 88 6.47 30.89 -13.99
N ALA A 89 6.31 32.21 -13.98
CA ALA A 89 5.54 32.89 -12.96
C ALA A 89 4.03 32.55 -13.04
N TYR A 90 3.41 32.68 -14.21
CA TYR A 90 1.99 32.35 -14.39
C TYR A 90 1.69 30.86 -14.23
N CYS A 91 2.56 29.95 -14.70
CA CYS A 91 2.36 28.51 -14.47
C CYS A 91 2.40 28.17 -12.96
N ASN A 92 3.27 28.82 -12.16
CA ASN A 92 3.27 28.63 -10.70
C ASN A 92 2.10 29.34 -9.98
N LEU A 93 1.46 30.32 -10.63
CA LEU A 93 0.18 30.88 -10.18
C LEU A 93 -1.03 30.03 -10.61
N GLY A 94 -0.83 29.00 -11.45
CA GLY A 94 -1.91 28.21 -12.04
C GLY A 94 -2.64 28.90 -13.20
N ARG A 95 -2.15 30.05 -13.68
CA ARG A 95 -2.72 30.85 -14.78
C ARG A 95 -2.24 30.35 -16.15
N PHE A 96 -2.40 29.05 -16.40
CA PHE A 96 -1.90 28.38 -17.61
C PHE A 96 -2.55 28.91 -18.90
N GLN A 97 -3.88 29.10 -18.87
CA GLN A 97 -4.60 29.60 -20.04
C GLN A 97 -4.21 31.03 -20.40
N GLU A 98 -4.09 31.90 -19.40
CA GLU A 98 -3.67 33.30 -19.59
C GLU A 98 -2.26 33.36 -20.18
N VAL A 99 -1.32 32.56 -19.65
CA VAL A 99 0.04 32.58 -20.18
C VAL A 99 0.16 31.99 -21.57
N ALA A 100 -0.63 30.98 -21.90
CA ALA A 100 -0.68 30.43 -23.26
C ALA A 100 -1.10 31.52 -24.27
N GLN A 101 -2.11 32.33 -23.95
CA GLN A 101 -2.52 33.45 -24.82
C GLN A 101 -1.39 34.46 -25.00
N ARG A 102 -0.77 34.90 -23.90
CA ARG A 102 0.35 35.86 -23.92
C ARG A 102 1.57 35.35 -24.68
N LEU A 103 1.90 34.06 -24.55
CA LEU A 103 3.00 33.43 -25.27
C LEU A 103 2.70 33.31 -26.77
N ASN A 104 1.45 33.03 -27.15
CA ASN A 104 1.05 33.00 -28.55
C ASN A 104 1.19 34.39 -29.21
N GLU A 105 0.76 35.45 -28.53
CA GLU A 105 1.00 36.84 -28.97
C GLU A 105 2.51 37.13 -29.11
N GLY A 106 3.32 36.62 -28.18
CA GLY A 106 4.77 36.74 -28.22
C GLY A 106 5.42 36.06 -29.41
N VAL A 107 4.95 34.86 -29.77
CA VAL A 107 5.39 34.14 -30.98
C VAL A 107 5.11 34.97 -32.23
N GLU A 108 3.93 35.56 -32.36
CA GLU A 108 3.56 36.39 -33.51
C GLU A 108 4.35 37.71 -33.57
N ALA A 109 4.61 38.32 -32.42
CA ALA A 109 5.46 39.51 -32.32
C ALA A 109 6.90 39.22 -32.79
N LEU A 110 7.49 38.11 -32.34
CA LEU A 110 8.85 37.68 -32.72
C LEU A 110 8.97 37.32 -34.20
N LYS A 111 7.96 36.66 -34.77
CA LYS A 111 7.90 36.40 -36.22
C LYS A 111 7.88 37.71 -37.01
N SER A 112 7.08 38.68 -36.56
CA SER A 112 6.91 39.97 -37.22
C SER A 112 8.15 40.86 -37.11
N SER A 113 8.95 40.72 -36.05
CA SER A 113 10.18 41.49 -35.84
C SER A 113 11.41 40.92 -36.56
N GLY A 114 11.29 39.76 -37.23
CA GLY A 114 12.42 39.08 -37.84
C GLY A 114 13.41 38.46 -36.82
N ALA A 115 12.92 38.09 -35.63
CA ALA A 115 13.73 37.42 -34.61
C ALA A 115 14.28 36.06 -35.11
N SER A 116 15.27 35.52 -34.40
CA SER A 116 15.86 34.24 -34.79
C SER A 116 14.84 33.09 -34.72
N LYS A 117 15.05 32.05 -35.54
CA LYS A 117 14.17 30.87 -35.54
C LYS A 117 14.23 30.15 -34.18
N GLU A 118 15.37 30.20 -33.51
CA GLU A 118 15.61 29.64 -32.19
C GLU A 118 14.78 30.33 -31.12
N GLU A 119 14.71 31.66 -31.13
CA GLU A 119 13.90 32.43 -30.17
C GLU A 119 12.40 32.20 -30.37
N ILE A 120 11.94 32.18 -31.62
CA ILE A 120 10.54 31.88 -31.95
C ILE A 120 10.19 30.46 -31.48
N ARG A 121 11.06 29.48 -31.74
CA ARG A 121 10.87 28.09 -31.30
C ARG A 121 10.80 28.00 -29.78
N HIS A 122 11.71 28.66 -29.07
CA HIS A 122 11.74 28.66 -27.61
C HIS A 122 10.43 29.19 -27.01
N VAL A 123 9.93 30.34 -27.47
CA VAL A 123 8.66 30.88 -26.97
C VAL A 123 7.48 30.00 -27.37
N HIS A 124 7.52 29.37 -28.54
CA HIS A 124 6.50 28.41 -28.96
C HIS A 124 6.48 27.14 -28.10
N GLU A 125 7.62 26.63 -27.67
CA GLU A 125 7.70 25.49 -26.74
C GLU A 125 7.10 25.84 -25.38
N LEU A 126 7.35 27.06 -24.87
CA LEU A 126 6.70 27.56 -23.65
C LEU A 126 5.17 27.64 -23.81
N TYR A 127 4.70 28.07 -24.98
CA TYR A 127 3.27 28.12 -25.31
C TYR A 127 2.63 26.72 -25.24
N LEU A 128 3.24 25.73 -25.89
CA LEU A 128 2.74 24.35 -25.90
C LEU A 128 2.70 23.78 -24.48
N ASN A 129 3.74 24.00 -23.68
CA ASN A 129 3.77 23.55 -22.30
C ASN A 129 2.67 24.19 -21.43
N ALA A 130 2.38 25.48 -21.64
CA ALA A 130 1.28 26.16 -20.96
C ALA A 130 -0.10 25.61 -21.36
N GLU A 131 -0.32 25.35 -22.65
CA GLU A 131 -1.54 24.68 -23.14
C GLU A 131 -1.72 23.29 -22.53
N GLU A 132 -0.66 22.48 -22.47
CA GLU A 132 -0.67 21.17 -21.83
C GLU A 132 -1.04 21.27 -20.36
N GLY A 133 -0.47 22.23 -19.63
CA GLY A 133 -0.81 22.49 -18.23
C GLY A 133 -2.28 22.86 -18.03
N SER A 134 -2.82 23.73 -18.91
CA SER A 134 -4.23 24.11 -18.89
C SER A 134 -5.15 22.90 -19.11
N LYS A 135 -4.86 22.09 -20.13
CA LYS A 135 -5.61 20.87 -20.43
C LYS A 135 -5.51 19.84 -19.31
N ALA A 136 -4.37 19.76 -18.63
CA ALA A 136 -4.18 18.84 -17.52
C ALA A 136 -5.05 19.19 -16.31
N ILE A 137 -5.20 20.50 -16.00
CA ILE A 137 -6.09 20.98 -14.94
C ILE A 137 -7.55 20.66 -15.27
N GLU A 138 -8.00 21.01 -16.47
CA GLU A 138 -9.38 20.79 -16.92
C GLU A 138 -9.74 19.30 -16.91
N ASN A 139 -8.91 18.46 -17.52
CA ASN A 139 -9.13 17.02 -17.52
C ASN A 139 -9.03 16.41 -16.13
N GLY A 140 -8.08 16.88 -15.31
CA GLY A 140 -7.94 16.46 -13.92
C GLY A 140 -9.21 16.70 -13.12
N GLN A 141 -9.81 17.89 -13.24
CA GLN A 141 -11.08 18.23 -12.58
C GLN A 141 -12.23 17.34 -13.10
N ARG A 142 -12.35 17.16 -14.42
CA ARG A 142 -13.36 16.30 -15.03
C ARG A 142 -13.26 14.86 -14.53
N PHE A 143 -12.06 14.28 -14.50
CA PHE A 143 -11.86 12.92 -14.00
C PHE A 143 -12.18 12.79 -12.51
N LEU A 144 -11.93 13.82 -11.70
CA LEU A 144 -12.34 13.82 -10.29
C LEU A 144 -13.87 13.84 -10.12
N GLU A 145 -14.60 14.58 -10.97
CA GLU A 145 -16.07 14.57 -10.98
C GLU A 145 -16.62 13.20 -11.38
N GLU A 146 -15.97 12.53 -12.33
CA GLU A 146 -16.24 11.14 -12.74
C GLU A 146 -15.78 10.10 -11.70
N ARG A 147 -15.10 10.52 -10.64
CA ARG A 147 -14.42 9.68 -9.61
C ARG A 147 -13.34 8.74 -10.18
N ASP A 148 -12.76 9.05 -11.33
CA ASP A 148 -11.57 8.37 -11.86
C ASP A 148 -10.28 9.02 -11.33
N PHE A 149 -9.98 8.73 -10.07
CA PHE A 149 -8.80 9.25 -9.38
C PHE A 149 -7.48 8.88 -10.08
N ALA A 150 -7.42 7.72 -10.72
CA ALA A 150 -6.20 7.24 -11.37
C ALA A 150 -5.93 7.97 -12.69
N ALA A 151 -6.97 8.25 -13.48
CA ALA A 151 -6.83 9.10 -14.66
C ALA A 151 -6.48 10.54 -14.30
N ALA A 152 -7.10 11.10 -13.26
CA ALA A 152 -6.77 12.43 -12.74
C ALA A 152 -5.29 12.52 -12.33
N GLU A 153 -4.78 11.55 -11.55
CA GLU A 153 -3.38 11.51 -11.15
C GLU A 153 -2.43 11.43 -12.36
N ARG A 154 -2.68 10.50 -13.30
CA ARG A 154 -1.83 10.36 -14.50
C ARG A 154 -1.79 11.63 -15.34
N CYS A 155 -2.94 12.29 -15.52
CA CYS A 155 -3.06 13.50 -16.32
C CYS A 155 -2.26 14.66 -15.73
N LEU A 156 -2.29 14.82 -14.40
CA LEU A 156 -1.62 15.93 -13.70
C LEU A 156 -0.16 15.66 -13.33
N ALA A 157 0.31 14.40 -13.39
CA ALA A 157 1.62 14.01 -12.89
C ALA A 157 2.78 14.78 -13.53
N SER A 158 2.73 15.05 -14.84
CA SER A 158 3.76 15.83 -15.54
C SER A 158 3.76 17.29 -15.07
N THR A 159 2.59 17.92 -15.08
CA THR A 159 2.41 19.32 -14.66
C THR A 159 2.81 19.55 -13.21
N ALA A 160 2.43 18.64 -12.30
CA ALA A 160 2.79 18.70 -10.89
C ALA A 160 4.30 18.54 -10.66
N ARG A 161 5.00 17.80 -11.53
CA ARG A 161 6.46 17.65 -11.49
C ARG A 161 7.17 18.90 -12.00
N SER A 162 6.66 19.50 -13.08
CA SER A 162 7.23 20.69 -13.69
C SER A 162 6.98 21.95 -12.86
N PHE A 163 5.84 22.03 -12.17
CA PHE A 163 5.40 23.18 -11.38
C PHE A 163 5.01 22.76 -9.95
N PRO A 164 5.97 22.31 -9.12
CA PRO A 164 5.70 21.76 -7.79
C PRO A 164 5.15 22.80 -6.79
N ASP A 165 5.38 24.09 -7.04
CA ASP A 165 4.90 25.20 -6.20
C ASP A 165 3.58 25.80 -6.73
N CYS A 166 2.99 25.22 -7.77
CA CYS A 166 1.67 25.62 -8.27
C CYS A 166 0.57 25.06 -7.38
N ALA A 167 -0.02 25.91 -6.53
CA ALA A 167 -1.08 25.53 -5.60
C ALA A 167 -2.29 24.86 -6.28
N PRO A 168 -2.90 25.42 -7.35
CA PRO A 168 -4.04 24.76 -8.01
C PRO A 168 -3.74 23.34 -8.49
N VAL A 169 -2.59 23.14 -9.16
CA VAL A 169 -2.15 21.81 -9.63
C VAL A 169 -1.92 20.88 -8.44
N ALA A 170 -1.23 21.34 -7.40
CA ALA A 170 -0.94 20.54 -6.21
C ALA A 170 -2.22 20.11 -5.47
N PHE A 171 -3.24 20.96 -5.43
CA PHE A 171 -4.50 20.64 -4.75
C PHE A 171 -5.33 19.62 -5.54
N ILE A 172 -5.47 19.80 -6.85
CA ILE A 172 -6.20 18.84 -7.70
C ILE A 172 -5.45 17.50 -7.75
N PHE A 173 -4.13 17.52 -7.86
CA PHE A 173 -3.31 16.31 -7.82
C PHE A 173 -3.35 15.63 -6.45
N GLY A 174 -3.38 16.42 -5.36
CA GLY A 174 -3.58 15.92 -4.01
C GLY A 174 -4.94 15.26 -3.80
N GLU A 175 -6.01 15.84 -4.35
CA GLU A 175 -7.36 15.25 -4.34
C GLU A 175 -7.38 13.89 -5.05
N ALA A 176 -6.70 13.77 -6.19
CA ALA A 176 -6.58 12.51 -6.93
C ALA A 176 -5.81 11.43 -6.14
N ARG A 177 -4.77 11.81 -5.39
CA ARG A 177 -3.90 10.85 -4.67
C ARG A 177 -4.39 10.49 -3.27
N ALA A 178 -5.23 11.34 -2.66
CA ALA A 178 -5.67 11.16 -1.27
C ALA A 178 -6.30 9.78 -0.97
N PRO A 179 -7.10 9.15 -1.86
CA PRO A 179 -7.66 7.82 -1.60
C PRO A 179 -6.61 6.72 -1.38
N GLN A 180 -5.47 6.81 -2.07
CA GLN A 180 -4.42 5.79 -2.01
C GLN A 180 -3.27 6.18 -1.08
N GLN A 181 -2.93 7.46 -1.05
CA GLN A 181 -1.68 7.96 -0.49
C GLN A 181 -1.88 9.22 0.39
N PRO A 182 -2.79 9.17 1.39
CA PRO A 182 -3.16 10.36 2.16
C PRO A 182 -1.98 10.97 2.95
N GLU A 183 -1.03 10.16 3.42
CA GLU A 183 0.15 10.66 4.11
C GLU A 183 1.09 11.44 3.18
N GLU A 184 1.22 11.01 1.93
CA GLU A 184 2.06 11.70 0.93
C GLU A 184 1.47 13.05 0.57
N VAL A 185 0.15 13.09 0.36
CA VAL A 185 -0.58 14.33 0.08
C VAL A 185 -0.40 15.30 1.25
N ASN A 186 -0.59 14.84 2.49
CA ASN A 186 -0.41 15.70 3.66
C ASN A 186 1.03 16.25 3.77
N ARG A 187 2.07 15.45 3.44
CA ARG A 187 3.46 15.94 3.37
C ARG A 187 3.65 16.97 2.27
N ALA A 188 3.08 16.75 1.09
CA ALA A 188 3.19 17.67 -0.04
C ALA A 188 2.52 19.03 0.23
N LEU A 189 1.44 19.04 1.03
CA LEU A 189 0.69 20.24 1.39
C LEU A 189 1.42 21.17 2.38
N VAL A 190 2.44 20.69 3.11
CA VAL A 190 3.15 21.50 4.11
C VAL A 190 3.75 22.77 3.50
N ARG A 191 4.24 22.70 2.26
CA ARG A 191 4.84 23.86 1.57
C ARG A 191 3.86 25.01 1.32
N PHE A 192 2.56 24.71 1.28
CA PHE A 192 1.51 25.69 1.01
C PHE A 192 0.91 26.29 2.29
N ALA A 193 1.21 25.72 3.46
CA ALA A 193 0.57 26.08 4.72
C ALA A 193 0.64 27.57 5.05
N GLN A 194 1.78 28.23 4.82
CA GLN A 194 1.94 29.65 5.17
C GLN A 194 1.14 30.60 4.27
N LYS A 195 0.95 30.25 2.98
CA LYS A 195 0.31 31.14 2.00
C LYS A 195 -1.15 30.80 1.72
N HIS A 196 -1.57 29.57 2.03
CA HIS A 196 -2.89 29.04 1.68
C HIS A 196 -3.67 28.54 2.90
N GLU A 197 -3.32 28.94 4.13
CA GLU A 197 -4.02 28.48 5.34
C GLU A 197 -5.53 28.76 5.31
N GLU A 198 -5.93 29.86 4.68
CA GLU A 198 -7.32 30.31 4.54
C GLU A 198 -7.90 30.03 3.14
N ASP A 199 -7.23 29.21 2.32
CA ASP A 199 -7.74 28.81 1.01
C ASP A 199 -8.69 27.60 1.16
N PRO A 200 -9.98 27.72 0.78
CA PRO A 200 -10.93 26.61 0.89
C PRO A 200 -10.50 25.34 0.15
N SER A 201 -9.78 25.47 -0.97
CA SER A 201 -9.29 24.32 -1.74
C SER A 201 -8.16 23.60 -1.00
N TYR A 202 -7.24 24.36 -0.39
CA TYR A 202 -6.19 23.81 0.46
C TYR A 202 -6.77 23.06 1.65
N LEU A 203 -7.70 23.71 2.37
CA LEU A 203 -8.37 23.11 3.54
C LEU A 203 -9.13 21.84 3.15
N TYR A 204 -9.82 21.85 2.00
CA TYR A 204 -10.53 20.67 1.50
C TYR A 204 -9.58 19.47 1.28
N VAL A 205 -8.46 19.65 0.58
CA VAL A 205 -7.53 18.54 0.31
C VAL A 205 -6.84 18.06 1.60
N ARG A 206 -6.56 18.98 2.53
CA ARG A 206 -6.04 18.64 3.87
C ARG A 206 -7.06 17.84 4.69
N ALA A 207 -8.34 18.20 4.62
CA ALA A 207 -9.42 17.43 5.24
C ALA A 207 -9.58 16.05 4.58
N LEU A 208 -9.54 15.99 3.25
CA LEU A 208 -9.63 14.75 2.48
C LEU A 208 -8.50 13.78 2.82
N SER A 209 -7.27 14.31 2.96
CA SER A 209 -6.12 13.53 3.41
C SER A 209 -6.34 12.93 4.79
N ASN A 210 -6.96 13.66 5.73
CA ASN A 210 -7.31 13.11 7.04
C ASN A 210 -8.47 12.11 6.96
N TYR A 211 -9.48 12.37 6.13
CA TYR A 211 -10.59 11.46 5.91
C TYR A 211 -10.12 10.07 5.45
N TYR A 212 -9.20 10.00 4.49
CA TYR A 212 -8.65 8.73 3.99
C TYR A 212 -7.67 8.03 4.94
N ARG A 213 -7.30 8.65 6.07
CA ARG A 213 -6.58 7.94 7.14
C ARG A 213 -7.47 6.96 7.92
N GLY A 214 -8.77 6.93 7.63
CA GLY A 214 -9.76 6.09 8.29
C GLY A 214 -10.40 6.79 9.48
N GLN A 215 -11.00 6.00 10.38
CA GLN A 215 -11.81 6.50 11.50
C GLN A 215 -11.08 7.57 12.34
N ASP A 216 -9.78 7.39 12.60
CA ASP A 216 -9.01 8.29 13.48
C ASP A 216 -8.85 9.70 12.90
N GLY A 217 -8.96 9.85 11.58
CA GLY A 217 -8.84 11.14 10.90
C GLY A 217 -10.15 11.92 10.80
N PHE A 218 -11.31 11.29 11.07
CA PHE A 218 -12.62 11.91 10.86
C PHE A 218 -12.83 13.17 11.68
N LYS A 219 -12.46 13.15 12.97
CA LYS A 219 -12.62 14.33 13.84
C LYS A 219 -11.83 15.54 13.33
N VAL A 220 -10.59 15.30 12.89
CA VAL A 220 -9.73 16.35 12.31
C VAL A 220 -10.30 16.84 10.99
N ALA A 221 -10.69 15.93 10.10
CA ALA A 221 -11.30 16.26 8.82
C ALA A 221 -12.57 17.12 9.00
N GLN A 222 -13.47 16.75 9.91
CA GLN A 222 -14.66 17.52 10.21
C GLN A 222 -14.36 18.94 10.72
N GLY A 223 -13.32 19.11 11.55
CA GLY A 223 -12.88 20.44 12.01
C GLY A 223 -12.45 21.32 10.85
N ILE A 224 -11.57 20.79 9.99
CA ILE A 224 -11.06 21.51 8.82
C ILE A 224 -12.18 21.80 7.81
N LEU A 225 -13.12 20.88 7.61
CA LEU A 225 -14.26 21.10 6.71
C LEU A 225 -15.21 22.19 7.21
N ARG A 226 -15.42 22.30 8.53
CA ARG A 226 -16.19 23.43 9.09
C ARG A 226 -15.48 24.75 8.83
N GLN A 227 -14.17 24.82 9.05
CA GLN A 227 -13.37 26.00 8.72
C GLN A 227 -13.45 26.36 7.23
N ALA A 228 -13.35 25.38 6.33
CA ALA A 228 -13.49 25.61 4.90
C ALA A 228 -14.88 26.17 4.52
N LEU A 229 -15.93 25.69 5.18
CA LEU A 229 -17.31 26.16 4.97
C LEU A 229 -17.62 27.51 5.64
N GLU A 230 -16.85 27.90 6.65
CA GLU A 230 -16.90 29.26 7.22
C GLU A 230 -16.34 30.29 6.24
N LEU A 231 -15.29 29.91 5.49
CA LEU A 231 -14.65 30.75 4.48
C LEU A 231 -15.43 30.75 3.14
N ASP A 232 -15.99 29.60 2.75
CA ASP A 232 -16.80 29.42 1.55
C ASP A 232 -18.02 28.54 1.85
N PRO A 233 -19.16 29.14 2.24
CA PRO A 233 -20.40 28.42 2.56
C PRO A 233 -20.98 27.62 1.39
N ASP A 234 -20.64 28.01 0.14
CA ASP A 234 -21.14 27.38 -1.08
C ASP A 234 -20.24 26.23 -1.57
N ASN A 235 -19.16 25.91 -0.83
CA ASN A 235 -18.25 24.82 -1.16
C ASN A 235 -18.93 23.45 -1.13
N ARG A 236 -19.41 23.02 -2.30
CA ARG A 236 -20.15 21.75 -2.45
C ARG A 236 -19.31 20.54 -2.07
N LYS A 237 -18.03 20.52 -2.41
CA LYS A 237 -17.12 19.41 -2.10
C LYS A 237 -16.95 19.25 -0.58
N ALA A 238 -16.67 20.34 0.13
CA ALA A 238 -16.50 20.33 1.57
C ALA A 238 -17.80 19.95 2.30
N SER A 239 -18.94 20.51 1.88
CA SER A 239 -20.26 20.20 2.45
C SER A 239 -20.63 18.72 2.23
N ALA A 240 -20.43 18.19 1.03
CA ALA A 240 -20.69 16.79 0.71
C ALA A 240 -19.82 15.84 1.54
N LEU A 241 -18.52 16.11 1.66
CA LEU A 241 -17.62 15.28 2.47
C LEU A 241 -17.99 15.33 3.96
N LEU A 242 -18.30 16.51 4.49
CA LEU A 242 -18.71 16.66 5.89
C LEU A 242 -20.00 15.88 6.19
N LYS A 243 -20.98 15.95 5.29
CA LYS A 243 -22.21 15.16 5.37
C LYS A 243 -21.90 13.67 5.30
N MET A 244 -21.04 13.25 4.38
CA MET A 244 -20.64 11.85 4.20
C MET A 244 -20.06 11.27 5.49
N ILE A 245 -19.10 11.96 6.12
CA ILE A 245 -18.49 11.53 7.38
C ILE A 245 -19.56 11.37 8.46
N ARG A 246 -20.45 12.34 8.62
CA ARG A 246 -21.52 12.29 9.65
C ARG A 246 -22.48 11.12 9.43
N VAL A 247 -22.89 10.87 8.19
CA VAL A 247 -23.79 9.74 7.87
C VAL A 247 -23.08 8.42 8.13
N MET A 248 -21.80 8.29 7.74
CA MET A 248 -21.01 7.10 7.96
C MET A 248 -20.82 6.79 9.45
N GLU A 249 -20.49 7.79 10.27
CA GLU A 249 -20.40 7.64 11.73
C GLU A 249 -21.74 7.24 12.36
N SER A 250 -22.83 7.88 11.92
CA SER A 250 -24.19 7.57 12.39
C SER A 250 -24.58 6.12 12.08
N GLN A 251 -24.33 5.65 10.87
CA GLN A 251 -24.61 4.26 10.48
C GLN A 251 -23.72 3.26 11.24
N LYS A 252 -22.44 3.58 11.45
CA LYS A 252 -21.55 2.77 12.30
C LYS A 252 -22.10 2.66 13.72
N GLU A 253 -22.51 3.75 14.34
CA GLU A 253 -23.04 3.73 15.70
C GLU A 253 -24.39 3.02 15.79
N ARG A 254 -25.25 3.16 14.77
CA ARG A 254 -26.48 2.37 14.64
C ARG A 254 -26.16 0.88 14.58
N GLY A 255 -25.15 0.49 13.81
CA GLY A 255 -24.68 -0.89 13.73
C GLY A 255 -24.15 -1.40 15.07
N ASN A 256 -23.34 -0.59 15.76
CA ASN A 256 -22.80 -0.91 17.08
C ASN A 256 -23.91 -1.10 18.11
N ALA A 257 -24.91 -0.22 18.13
CA ALA A 257 -26.06 -0.29 19.03
C ALA A 257 -26.88 -1.56 18.76
N ALA A 258 -27.22 -1.83 17.49
CA ALA A 258 -27.95 -3.04 17.10
C ALA A 258 -27.17 -4.32 17.48
N TYR A 259 -25.85 -4.33 17.35
CA TYR A 259 -25.02 -5.46 17.78
C TYR A 259 -25.11 -5.69 19.30
N ARG A 260 -25.02 -4.61 20.12
CA ARG A 260 -25.17 -4.71 21.59
C ARG A 260 -26.55 -5.22 21.99
N GLU A 261 -27.58 -4.88 21.23
CA GLU A 261 -28.96 -5.35 21.41
C GLU A 261 -29.21 -6.75 20.79
N LYS A 262 -28.18 -7.42 20.28
CA LYS A 262 -28.24 -8.74 19.61
C LYS A 262 -29.11 -8.76 18.34
N ARG A 263 -29.44 -7.59 17.78
CA ARG A 263 -30.10 -7.43 16.47
C ARG A 263 -29.06 -7.49 15.35
N TYR A 264 -28.49 -8.68 15.15
CA TYR A 264 -27.31 -8.83 14.30
C TYR A 264 -27.57 -8.52 12.82
N ARG A 265 -28.74 -8.86 12.28
CA ARG A 265 -29.10 -8.50 10.90
C ARG A 265 -29.20 -6.99 10.70
N ASP A 266 -29.78 -6.27 11.66
CA ASP A 266 -29.85 -4.80 11.63
C ASP A 266 -28.46 -4.18 11.74
N ALA A 267 -27.58 -4.79 12.54
CA ALA A 267 -26.18 -4.37 12.63
C ALA A 267 -25.45 -4.52 11.29
N ILE A 268 -25.59 -5.69 10.64
CA ILE A 268 -25.01 -5.96 9.32
C ILE A 268 -25.50 -4.93 8.31
N ASN A 269 -26.81 -4.69 8.24
CA ASN A 269 -27.41 -3.72 7.31
C ASN A 269 -26.84 -2.32 7.51
N ALA A 270 -26.75 -1.85 8.76
CA ALA A 270 -26.20 -0.52 9.05
C ALA A 270 -24.72 -0.41 8.65
N TYR A 271 -23.90 -1.43 8.92
CA TYR A 271 -22.51 -1.43 8.46
C TYR A 271 -22.39 -1.49 6.93
N THR A 272 -23.23 -2.28 6.25
CA THR A 272 -23.27 -2.33 4.78
C THR A 272 -23.59 -0.96 4.21
N THR A 273 -24.63 -0.29 4.73
CA THR A 273 -24.97 1.08 4.32
C THR A 273 -23.79 2.02 4.53
N ALA A 274 -23.06 1.92 5.66
CA ALA A 274 -21.87 2.74 5.90
C ALA A 274 -20.72 2.45 4.91
N ILE A 275 -20.52 1.19 4.53
CA ILE A 275 -19.48 0.76 3.57
C ILE A 275 -19.78 1.29 2.17
N GLU A 276 -21.05 1.20 1.74
CA GLU A 276 -21.49 1.60 0.40
C GLU A 276 -21.43 3.12 0.15
N LEU A 277 -21.35 3.92 1.22
CA LEU A 277 -21.16 5.38 1.11
C LEU A 277 -19.86 5.75 0.39
N ASP A 278 -18.77 5.03 0.67
CA ASP A 278 -17.49 5.28 0.03
C ASP A 278 -16.54 4.07 0.09
N LEU A 279 -16.58 3.25 -0.96
CA LEU A 279 -15.71 2.09 -1.10
C LEU A 279 -14.22 2.47 -1.28
N THR A 280 -13.93 3.72 -1.62
CA THR A 280 -12.54 4.19 -1.83
C THR A 280 -11.81 4.43 -0.51
N ASN A 281 -12.53 4.63 0.60
CA ASN A 281 -11.91 4.74 1.93
C ASN A 281 -11.65 3.35 2.52
N VAL A 282 -10.68 2.66 1.93
CA VAL A 282 -10.37 1.26 2.24
C VAL A 282 -10.10 1.03 3.73
N ARG A 283 -9.43 1.98 4.41
CA ARG A 283 -9.13 1.89 5.85
C ARG A 283 -10.41 1.93 6.70
N MET A 284 -11.36 2.79 6.34
CA MET A 284 -12.64 2.84 7.03
C MET A 284 -13.51 1.61 6.71
N VAL A 285 -13.54 1.17 5.45
CA VAL A 285 -14.24 -0.06 5.03
C VAL A 285 -13.71 -1.27 5.79
N ALA A 286 -12.39 -1.39 5.95
CA ALA A 286 -11.76 -2.45 6.73
C ALA A 286 -12.25 -2.47 8.19
N THR A 287 -12.35 -1.29 8.81
CA THR A 287 -12.89 -1.13 10.18
C THR A 287 -14.35 -1.55 10.27
N LEU A 288 -15.18 -1.15 9.30
CA LEU A 288 -16.60 -1.50 9.25
C LEU A 288 -16.81 -3.01 9.01
N ARG A 289 -16.02 -3.62 8.12
CA ARG A 289 -16.05 -5.07 7.89
C ARG A 289 -15.60 -5.86 9.13
N ALA A 290 -14.60 -5.40 9.88
CA ALA A 290 -14.22 -6.02 11.15
C ALA A 290 -15.39 -6.04 12.17
N ASN A 291 -16.21 -4.99 12.18
CA ASN A 291 -17.43 -4.93 13.00
C ASN A 291 -18.57 -5.78 12.42
N GLN A 292 -18.72 -5.82 11.09
CA GLN A 292 -19.72 -6.65 10.42
C GLN A 292 -19.45 -8.15 10.60
N ALA A 293 -18.19 -8.57 10.53
CA ALA A 293 -17.75 -9.93 10.84
C ALA A 293 -18.19 -10.37 12.23
N ALA A 294 -18.29 -9.42 13.17
CA ALA A 294 -18.82 -9.69 14.50
C ALA A 294 -20.25 -10.17 14.49
N ALA A 295 -21.11 -9.41 13.81
CA ALA A 295 -22.52 -9.71 13.71
C ALA A 295 -22.78 -11.00 12.91
N LYS A 296 -22.04 -11.20 11.82
CA LYS A 296 -22.13 -12.42 10.98
C LYS A 296 -21.72 -13.69 11.74
N MET A 297 -20.65 -13.61 12.55
CA MET A 297 -20.21 -14.73 13.38
C MET A 297 -21.30 -15.16 14.38
N GLU A 298 -22.02 -14.20 14.99
CA GLU A 298 -23.13 -14.50 15.91
C GLU A 298 -24.33 -15.15 15.20
N LEU A 299 -24.53 -14.85 13.90
CA LEU A 299 -25.51 -15.52 13.03
C LEU A 299 -25.02 -16.87 12.48
N LYS A 300 -23.80 -17.30 12.83
CA LYS A 300 -23.13 -18.50 12.30
C LYS A 300 -22.88 -18.46 10.80
N GLU A 301 -22.84 -17.27 10.20
CA GLU A 301 -22.48 -17.04 8.80
C GLU A 301 -20.95 -17.04 8.64
N TYR A 302 -20.31 -18.14 9.04
CA TYR A 302 -18.85 -18.22 9.24
C TYR A 302 -18.05 -17.92 7.98
N SER A 303 -18.45 -18.44 6.82
CA SER A 303 -17.73 -18.21 5.56
C SER A 303 -17.72 -16.73 5.16
N SER A 304 -18.84 -16.03 5.32
CA SER A 304 -18.91 -14.59 5.01
C SER A 304 -18.16 -13.75 6.07
N ALA A 305 -18.27 -14.13 7.34
CA ALA A 305 -17.52 -13.48 8.42
C ALA A 305 -16.00 -13.62 8.26
N LEU A 306 -15.54 -14.76 7.74
CA LEU A 306 -14.13 -15.01 7.45
C LEU A 306 -13.59 -14.03 6.41
N LEU A 307 -14.30 -13.87 5.28
CA LEU A 307 -13.94 -12.92 4.22
C LEU A 307 -13.85 -11.47 4.73
N ASP A 308 -14.76 -11.08 5.62
CA ASP A 308 -14.71 -9.75 6.25
C ASP A 308 -13.50 -9.59 7.17
N CYS A 309 -13.14 -10.62 7.94
CA CYS A 309 -11.95 -10.60 8.80
C CYS A 309 -10.67 -10.52 7.97
N GLU A 310 -10.58 -11.32 6.91
CA GLU A 310 -9.42 -11.33 5.99
C GLU A 310 -9.24 -9.98 5.32
N PHE A 311 -10.31 -9.42 4.76
CA PHE A 311 -10.28 -8.08 4.17
C PHE A 311 -9.82 -7.04 5.18
N ALA A 312 -10.35 -7.08 6.40
CA ALA A 312 -9.99 -6.11 7.43
C ALA A 312 -8.50 -6.19 7.81
N ILE A 313 -7.97 -7.39 8.01
CA ILE A 313 -6.56 -7.62 8.36
C ILE A 313 -5.62 -7.20 7.21
N GLN A 314 -5.95 -7.60 5.98
CA GLN A 314 -5.16 -7.25 4.78
C GLN A 314 -5.08 -5.73 4.57
N ASN A 315 -6.10 -5.00 5.01
CA ASN A 315 -6.21 -3.55 4.86
C ASN A 315 -5.87 -2.77 6.15
N GLY A 316 -5.06 -3.37 7.02
CA GLY A 316 -4.39 -2.66 8.12
C GLY A 316 -5.11 -2.67 9.46
N VAL A 317 -6.23 -3.40 9.61
CA VAL A 317 -6.85 -3.60 10.93
C VAL A 317 -6.04 -4.62 11.70
N ASN A 318 -5.19 -4.13 12.62
CA ASN A 318 -4.38 -4.96 13.49
C ASN A 318 -4.95 -4.95 14.91
N SER A 319 -5.79 -5.93 15.26
CA SER A 319 -6.46 -5.97 16.57
C SER A 319 -6.54 -7.40 17.11
N ALA A 320 -6.13 -7.59 18.37
CA ALA A 320 -6.25 -8.88 19.07
C ALA A 320 -7.68 -9.44 19.01
N LYS A 321 -8.69 -8.56 19.15
CA LYS A 321 -10.11 -8.92 19.05
C LYS A 321 -10.48 -9.48 17.68
N LEU A 322 -9.91 -8.95 16.60
CA LEU A 322 -10.19 -9.40 15.24
C LEU A 322 -9.53 -10.76 14.96
N TYR A 323 -8.28 -10.94 15.38
CA TYR A 323 -7.59 -12.25 15.29
C TYR A 323 -8.32 -13.33 16.11
N ALA A 324 -8.68 -13.04 17.36
CA ALA A 324 -9.46 -13.98 18.17
C ALA A 324 -10.82 -14.31 17.54
N ARG A 325 -11.47 -13.33 16.88
CA ARG A 325 -12.71 -13.57 16.11
C ARG A 325 -12.48 -14.52 14.94
N ARG A 326 -11.46 -14.25 14.13
CA ARG A 326 -11.12 -15.10 12.97
C ARG A 326 -10.71 -16.51 13.40
N ALA A 327 -10.01 -16.65 14.53
CA ALA A 327 -9.69 -17.94 15.13
C ALA A 327 -10.94 -18.77 15.46
N ARG A 328 -11.93 -18.17 16.14
CA ARG A 328 -13.20 -18.85 16.46
C ARG A 328 -13.97 -19.25 15.21
N ILE A 329 -13.93 -18.42 14.17
CA ILE A 329 -14.53 -18.73 12.87
C ILE A 329 -13.83 -19.93 12.23
N HIS A 330 -12.49 -19.97 12.25
CA HIS A 330 -11.71 -21.11 11.76
C HIS A 330 -11.99 -22.38 12.56
N GLU A 331 -12.10 -22.32 13.90
CA GLU A 331 -12.51 -23.48 14.71
C GLU A 331 -13.89 -24.00 14.27
N ALA A 332 -14.86 -23.12 14.05
CA ALA A 332 -16.20 -23.49 13.61
C ALA A 332 -16.22 -24.11 12.20
N LEU A 333 -15.23 -23.78 11.36
CA LEU A 333 -15.03 -24.34 10.03
C LEU A 333 -14.10 -25.59 10.01
N ASN A 334 -13.60 -26.03 11.17
CA ASN A 334 -12.62 -27.12 11.33
C ASN A 334 -11.22 -26.81 10.76
N ASN A 335 -10.88 -25.54 10.57
CA ASN A 335 -9.55 -25.10 10.16
C ASN A 335 -8.65 -24.90 11.39
N TYR A 336 -8.32 -26.00 12.06
CA TYR A 336 -7.66 -25.97 13.38
C TYR A 336 -6.25 -25.34 13.37
N ASP A 337 -5.51 -25.47 12.27
CA ASP A 337 -4.20 -24.85 12.10
C ASP A 337 -4.28 -23.32 12.02
N ASP A 338 -5.21 -22.81 11.21
CA ASP A 338 -5.47 -21.37 11.08
C ASP A 338 -5.96 -20.77 12.40
N ALA A 339 -6.89 -21.48 13.06
CA ALA A 339 -7.41 -21.09 14.36
C ALA A 339 -6.31 -20.94 15.41
N LEU A 340 -5.39 -21.92 15.48
CA LEU A 340 -4.30 -21.90 16.44
C LEU A 340 -3.33 -20.74 16.18
N ARG A 341 -3.00 -20.47 14.91
CA ARG A 341 -2.14 -19.34 14.53
C ARG A 341 -2.77 -18.00 14.92
N ASP A 342 -4.06 -17.82 14.63
CA ASP A 342 -4.75 -16.56 14.91
C ASP A 342 -4.93 -16.30 16.41
N ILE A 343 -5.34 -17.30 17.20
CA ILE A 343 -5.53 -17.10 18.63
C ILE A 343 -4.20 -16.97 19.38
N GLN A 344 -3.13 -17.61 18.89
CA GLN A 344 -1.77 -17.34 19.36
C GLN A 344 -1.43 -15.87 19.13
N LYS A 345 -1.64 -15.36 17.90
CA LYS A 345 -1.36 -13.96 17.58
C LYS A 345 -2.16 -13.00 18.46
N ALA A 346 -3.45 -13.30 18.69
CA ALA A 346 -4.28 -12.52 19.60
C ALA A 346 -3.73 -12.50 21.04
N SER A 347 -3.23 -13.64 21.54
CA SER A 347 -2.67 -13.75 22.90
C SER A 347 -1.33 -13.03 23.08
N GLU A 348 -0.51 -12.95 22.02
CA GLU A 348 0.72 -12.17 22.01
C GLU A 348 0.44 -10.66 22.05
N MET A 349 -0.67 -10.22 21.45
CA MET A 349 -1.09 -8.83 21.43
C MET A 349 -1.83 -8.41 22.72
N ASP A 350 -2.63 -9.32 23.28
CA ASP A 350 -3.39 -9.11 24.50
C ASP A 350 -3.46 -10.40 25.32
N GLY A 351 -2.82 -10.39 26.49
CA GLY A 351 -2.75 -11.52 27.41
C GLY A 351 -4.11 -12.01 27.92
N SER A 352 -5.19 -11.25 27.74
CA SER A 352 -6.56 -11.69 28.05
C SER A 352 -6.96 -12.94 27.26
N TYR A 353 -6.39 -13.15 26.06
CA TYR A 353 -6.64 -14.32 25.21
C TYR A 353 -5.77 -15.54 25.55
N GLN A 354 -4.85 -15.46 26.51
CA GLN A 354 -3.95 -16.57 26.83
C GLN A 354 -4.70 -17.85 27.23
N ARG A 355 -5.78 -17.72 28.01
CA ARG A 355 -6.63 -18.86 28.40
C ARG A 355 -7.35 -19.47 27.20
N GLU A 356 -7.81 -18.64 26.27
CA GLU A 356 -8.46 -19.09 25.06
C GLU A 356 -7.47 -19.80 24.14
N PHE A 357 -6.25 -19.29 23.99
CA PHE A 357 -5.18 -19.97 23.26
C PHE A 357 -4.88 -21.37 23.81
N GLN A 358 -4.75 -21.53 25.14
CA GLN A 358 -4.52 -22.86 25.71
C GLN A 358 -5.69 -23.82 25.45
N ARG A 359 -6.94 -23.34 25.52
CA ARG A 359 -8.13 -24.14 25.18
C ARG A 359 -8.11 -24.55 23.71
N THR A 360 -7.93 -23.60 22.79
CA THR A 360 -7.89 -23.87 21.35
C THR A 360 -6.73 -24.80 20.99
N LYS A 361 -5.56 -24.65 21.63
CA LYS A 361 -4.44 -25.58 21.46
C LYS A 361 -4.81 -27.00 21.86
N ALA A 362 -5.50 -27.18 22.99
CA ALA A 362 -5.94 -28.50 23.43
C ALA A 362 -7.02 -29.10 22.49
N SER A 363 -8.02 -28.31 22.07
CA SER A 363 -9.06 -28.77 21.14
C SER A 363 -8.48 -29.08 19.76
N SER A 364 -7.61 -28.23 19.21
CA SER A 364 -6.93 -28.48 17.92
C SER A 364 -6.08 -29.73 17.98
N LYS A 365 -5.28 -29.95 19.04
CA LYS A 365 -4.53 -31.21 19.21
C LYS A 365 -5.43 -32.44 19.19
N LYS A 366 -6.55 -32.39 19.90
CA LYS A 366 -7.52 -33.49 19.93
C LYS A 366 -8.19 -33.70 18.57
N ALA A 367 -8.56 -32.62 17.87
CA ALA A 367 -9.25 -32.69 16.58
C ALA A 367 -8.34 -33.11 15.43
N MET A 368 -7.05 -32.74 15.51
CA MET A 368 -6.01 -33.13 14.55
C MET A 368 -5.41 -34.50 14.86
N ARG A 369 -5.84 -35.17 15.94
CA ARG A 369 -5.37 -36.51 16.33
C ARG A 369 -5.60 -37.48 15.17
N LYS A 370 -4.52 -38.16 14.77
CA LYS A 370 -4.55 -39.12 13.67
C LYS A 370 -5.34 -40.32 14.16
N ASP A 371 -6.29 -40.78 13.35
CA ASP A 371 -6.94 -42.06 13.58
C ASP A 371 -6.07 -43.16 12.97
N TYR A 372 -5.16 -43.73 13.77
CA TYR A 372 -4.24 -44.77 13.30
C TYR A 372 -4.96 -46.04 12.82
N TYR A 373 -6.15 -46.35 13.35
CA TYR A 373 -6.94 -47.48 12.85
C TYR A 373 -7.45 -47.18 11.44
N LYS A 374 -7.97 -45.97 11.22
CA LYS A 374 -8.42 -45.53 9.88
C LYS A 374 -7.28 -45.44 8.87
N ILE A 375 -6.08 -45.01 9.28
CA ILE A 375 -4.89 -44.95 8.41
C ILE A 375 -4.52 -46.35 7.89
N LEU A 376 -4.65 -47.38 8.73
CA LEU A 376 -4.39 -48.77 8.36
C LEU A 376 -5.62 -49.51 7.80
N ASP A 377 -6.77 -48.86 7.62
CA ASP A 377 -8.00 -49.49 7.15
C ASP A 377 -8.48 -50.63 8.09
N LEU A 378 -8.39 -50.39 9.40
CA LEU A 378 -8.76 -51.32 10.48
C LEU A 378 -10.01 -50.84 11.23
N PRO A 379 -10.82 -51.75 11.80
CA PRO A 379 -11.89 -51.38 12.70
C PRO A 379 -11.32 -50.75 14.00
N PRO A 380 -12.09 -49.85 14.65
CA PRO A 380 -11.67 -49.28 15.94
C PRO A 380 -11.39 -50.37 16.97
N ASN A 381 -10.31 -50.19 17.75
CA ASN A 381 -9.87 -51.11 18.81
C ASN A 381 -9.44 -52.51 18.34
N GLU A 382 -9.13 -52.72 17.05
CA GLU A 382 -8.65 -54.00 16.53
C GLU A 382 -7.50 -54.56 17.39
N SER A 383 -7.64 -55.80 17.88
CA SER A 383 -6.73 -56.44 18.83
C SER A 383 -5.94 -57.62 18.28
N ASP A 384 -6.24 -58.08 17.07
CA ASP A 384 -5.48 -59.14 16.42
C ASP A 384 -4.20 -58.59 15.77
N ASP A 385 -3.05 -58.84 16.41
CA ASP A 385 -1.72 -58.47 15.90
C ASP A 385 -1.46 -58.97 14.47
N ALA A 386 -2.01 -60.12 14.08
CA ALA A 386 -1.86 -60.65 12.73
C ALA A 386 -2.68 -59.85 11.70
N GLN A 387 -3.81 -59.26 12.10
CA GLN A 387 -4.59 -58.36 11.26
C GLN A 387 -3.91 -57.00 11.14
N ILE A 388 -3.39 -56.45 12.24
CA ILE A 388 -2.65 -55.18 12.23
C ILE A 388 -1.42 -55.27 11.30
N LYS A 389 -0.64 -56.37 11.37
CA LYS A 389 0.51 -56.61 10.49
C LYS A 389 0.10 -56.77 9.01
N ARG A 390 -1.01 -57.48 8.73
CA ARG A 390 -1.53 -57.64 7.37
C ARG A 390 -2.00 -56.32 6.78
N ALA A 391 -2.72 -55.51 7.57
CA ALA A 391 -3.18 -54.18 7.21
C ALA A 391 -2.01 -53.22 6.91
N TYR A 392 -0.98 -53.22 7.77
CA TYR A 392 0.25 -52.48 7.54
C TYR A 392 0.95 -52.88 6.23
N LYS A 393 1.14 -54.18 5.98
CA LYS A 393 1.75 -54.68 4.74
C LYS A 393 0.97 -54.22 3.50
N LYS A 394 -0.36 -54.27 3.56
CA LYS A 394 -1.26 -53.81 2.49
C LYS A 394 -1.14 -52.29 2.27
N ALA A 395 -1.11 -51.50 3.34
CA ALA A 395 -0.99 -50.05 3.29
C ALA A 395 0.38 -49.58 2.77
N CYS A 396 1.48 -50.22 3.18
CA CYS A 396 2.82 -49.96 2.65
C CYS A 396 2.91 -50.22 1.14
N LEU A 397 2.36 -51.34 0.65
CA LEU A 397 2.32 -51.63 -0.79
C LEU A 397 1.49 -50.63 -1.59
N ARG A 398 0.47 -50.02 -0.96
CA ARG A 398 -0.37 -49.01 -1.59
C ARG A 398 0.36 -47.67 -1.73
N TRP A 399 1.08 -47.25 -0.70
CA TRP A 399 1.71 -45.93 -0.60
C TRP A 399 3.22 -45.93 -0.83
N HIS A 400 3.81 -47.07 -1.24
CA HIS A 400 5.25 -47.16 -1.48
C HIS A 400 5.73 -46.14 -2.53
N PRO A 401 6.83 -45.40 -2.29
CA PRO A 401 7.34 -44.37 -3.21
C PRO A 401 7.48 -44.84 -4.66
N ASP A 402 7.95 -46.08 -4.89
CA ASP A 402 8.11 -46.64 -6.24
C ASP A 402 6.82 -46.71 -7.05
N LYS A 403 5.67 -46.91 -6.39
CA LYS A 403 4.37 -46.97 -7.07
C LYS A 403 3.91 -45.59 -7.55
N TRP A 404 4.46 -44.54 -6.96
CA TRP A 404 4.13 -43.14 -7.22
C TRP A 404 5.31 -42.36 -7.83
N ALA A 405 6.36 -43.06 -8.28
CA ALA A 405 7.57 -42.44 -8.83
C ALA A 405 7.31 -41.57 -10.07
N ASN A 406 6.29 -41.92 -10.85
CA ASN A 406 5.87 -41.22 -12.07
C ASN A 406 4.64 -40.32 -11.88
N ALA A 407 4.17 -40.14 -10.64
CA ALA A 407 3.00 -39.32 -10.32
C ALA A 407 3.32 -37.81 -10.34
N GLY A 408 2.28 -36.97 -10.34
CA GLY A 408 2.47 -35.52 -10.25
C GLY A 408 3.14 -35.08 -8.93
N PRO A 409 3.71 -33.87 -8.84
CA PRO A 409 4.40 -33.38 -7.65
C PRO A 409 3.54 -33.42 -6.37
N GLU A 410 2.26 -33.05 -6.49
CA GLU A 410 1.31 -33.06 -5.35
C GLU A 410 0.96 -34.48 -4.91
N GLU A 411 0.75 -35.39 -5.87
CA GLU A 411 0.40 -36.78 -5.61
C GLU A 411 1.56 -37.55 -4.96
N LYS A 412 2.79 -37.30 -5.43
CA LYS A 412 4.00 -37.84 -4.81
C LYS A 412 4.16 -37.37 -3.37
N THR A 413 3.98 -36.07 -3.14
CA THR A 413 4.03 -35.48 -1.78
C THR A 413 2.95 -36.08 -0.87
N HIS A 414 1.74 -36.29 -1.40
CA HIS A 414 0.66 -36.95 -0.66
C HIS A 414 0.98 -38.40 -0.34
N ALA A 415 1.50 -39.17 -1.30
CA ALA A 415 1.86 -40.57 -1.11
C ALA A 415 3.00 -40.73 -0.09
N GLU A 416 4.02 -39.88 -0.13
CA GLU A 416 5.10 -39.85 0.85
C GLU A 416 4.58 -39.56 2.27
N LYS A 417 3.66 -38.59 2.40
CA LYS A 417 3.00 -38.29 3.68
C LYS A 417 2.19 -39.49 4.19
N MET A 418 1.37 -40.10 3.34
CA MET A 418 0.59 -41.28 3.71
C MET A 418 1.47 -42.46 4.09
N PHE A 419 2.61 -42.66 3.42
CA PHE A 419 3.56 -43.71 3.76
C PHE A 419 4.20 -43.49 5.15
N LYS A 420 4.60 -42.26 5.48
CA LYS A 420 5.07 -41.89 6.83
C LYS A 420 3.99 -42.14 7.89
N ASP A 421 2.76 -41.71 7.63
CA ASP A 421 1.62 -41.88 8.52
C ASP A 421 1.27 -43.37 8.77
N VAL A 422 1.42 -44.23 7.74
CA VAL A 422 1.24 -45.70 7.85
C VAL A 422 2.31 -46.33 8.74
N GLY A 423 3.57 -45.90 8.60
CA GLY A 423 4.67 -46.35 9.47
C GLY A 423 4.44 -45.96 10.94
N GLU A 424 4.05 -44.71 11.16
CA GLU A 424 3.70 -44.20 12.49
C GLU A 424 2.52 -44.99 13.09
N ALA A 425 1.44 -45.19 12.34
CA ALA A 425 0.26 -45.93 12.78
C ALA A 425 0.61 -47.36 13.22
N PHE A 426 1.43 -48.07 12.45
CA PHE A 426 1.86 -49.42 12.81
C PHE A 426 2.75 -49.43 14.05
N SER A 427 3.66 -48.46 14.20
CA SER A 427 4.54 -48.36 15.38
C SER A 427 3.78 -48.16 16.70
N ILE A 428 2.59 -47.56 16.62
CA ILE A 428 1.70 -47.34 17.77
C ILE A 428 0.80 -48.56 17.99
N LEU A 429 0.15 -49.07 16.94
CA LEU A 429 -0.85 -50.14 17.08
C LEU A 429 -0.24 -51.54 17.29
N SER A 430 0.99 -51.78 16.85
CA SER A 430 1.68 -53.08 17.02
C SER A 430 2.34 -53.29 18.39
N ASP A 431 2.47 -52.23 19.20
CA ASP A 431 2.99 -52.29 20.57
C ASP A 431 1.83 -52.22 21.56
N ALA A 432 1.62 -53.28 22.33
CA ALA A 432 0.48 -53.40 23.26
C ALA A 432 0.41 -52.25 24.30
N LYS A 433 1.56 -51.71 24.74
CA LYS A 433 1.60 -50.59 25.70
C LYS A 433 1.26 -49.28 25.01
N LYS A 434 1.84 -49.01 23.83
CA LYS A 434 1.55 -47.79 23.07
C LYS A 434 0.12 -47.77 22.56
N LYS A 435 -0.38 -48.89 22.04
CA LYS A 435 -1.76 -49.06 21.64
C LYS A 435 -2.72 -48.77 22.79
N ARG A 436 -2.51 -49.36 23.97
CA ARG A 436 -3.32 -49.07 25.16
C ARG A 436 -3.28 -47.59 25.56
N MET A 437 -2.11 -46.94 25.46
CA MET A 437 -2.00 -45.51 25.72
C MET A 437 -2.74 -44.67 24.66
N TYR A 438 -2.68 -45.06 23.38
CA TYR A 438 -3.42 -44.42 22.29
C TYR A 438 -4.94 -44.61 22.46
N ASP A 439 -5.42 -45.82 22.74
CA ASP A 439 -6.84 -46.11 22.97
C ASP A 439 -7.39 -45.32 24.18
N ASN A 440 -6.56 -45.09 25.20
CA ASN A 440 -6.89 -44.29 26.38
C ASN A 440 -6.71 -42.77 26.19
N GLY A 441 -6.37 -42.30 24.99
CA GLY A 441 -6.21 -40.86 24.73
C GLY A 441 -4.91 -40.25 25.27
N MET A 442 -3.92 -41.06 25.65
CA MET A 442 -2.65 -40.62 26.25
C MET A 442 -1.52 -40.43 25.23
N ILE A 443 -1.69 -40.92 23.99
CA ILE A 443 -0.79 -40.62 22.87
C ILE A 443 -1.46 -39.60 21.97
N ASP A 444 -1.00 -38.35 22.05
CA ASP A 444 -1.30 -37.31 21.08
C ASP A 444 -0.26 -37.35 19.97
N ASN A 445 -0.66 -37.08 18.72
CA ASN A 445 0.28 -36.92 17.62
C ASN A 445 1.37 -35.95 18.05
N ALA A 446 2.63 -36.37 18.02
CA ALA A 446 3.72 -35.44 18.19
C ALA A 446 3.67 -34.44 17.02
N VAL A 447 3.13 -33.24 17.28
CA VAL A 447 3.28 -32.11 16.36
C VAL A 447 4.77 -31.77 16.39
N GLU A 448 5.48 -32.05 15.31
CA GLU A 448 6.82 -31.54 15.06
C GLU A 448 6.80 -30.01 15.33
N GLY A 449 7.40 -29.55 16.45
CA GLY A 449 7.60 -28.12 16.70
C GLY A 449 7.05 -27.50 17.99
N ALA A 450 6.87 -28.23 19.10
CA ALA A 450 6.69 -27.59 20.41
C ALA A 450 7.68 -28.15 21.45
N GLY A 451 8.55 -27.25 21.92
CA GLY A 451 9.72 -27.50 22.77
C GLY A 451 9.60 -28.54 23.89
N GLU A 452 10.65 -29.35 23.96
CA GLU A 452 11.39 -29.73 25.16
C GLU A 452 10.59 -29.83 26.47
N SER A 453 9.89 -30.94 26.65
CA SER A 453 9.95 -31.70 27.92
C SER A 453 9.21 -33.03 27.78
N GLY A 454 9.99 -34.12 27.74
CA GLY A 454 9.46 -35.46 28.03
C GLY A 454 9.13 -36.36 26.83
N PHE A 455 10.06 -36.54 25.90
CA PHE A 455 10.50 -37.85 25.35
C PHE A 455 11.49 -37.54 24.22
N SER A 456 12.76 -37.41 24.59
CA SER A 456 13.88 -37.34 23.66
C SER A 456 13.86 -38.54 22.72
N GLY A 457 14.02 -38.25 21.43
CA GLY A 457 14.11 -39.24 20.37
C GLY A 457 15.10 -40.36 20.67
N PHE A 458 14.73 -41.58 20.29
CA PHE A 458 15.68 -42.66 20.14
C PHE A 458 16.32 -42.54 18.74
N PRO A 459 17.64 -42.32 18.65
CA PRO A 459 18.35 -42.41 17.37
C PRO A 459 18.32 -43.87 16.90
N GLY A 460 17.89 -44.13 15.67
CA GLY A 460 17.99 -45.45 15.02
C GLY A 460 16.69 -46.12 14.58
N GLN A 461 15.52 -45.47 14.72
CA GLN A 461 14.24 -46.10 14.31
C GLN A 461 13.98 -46.12 12.80
N ASP A 462 14.50 -45.17 12.02
CA ASP A 462 14.31 -45.16 10.56
C ASP A 462 15.04 -46.32 9.88
N GLU A 463 16.22 -46.68 10.39
CA GLU A 463 17.04 -47.78 9.87
C GLU A 463 16.48 -49.14 10.32
N ALA A 464 16.02 -49.26 11.57
CA ALA A 464 15.38 -50.48 12.08
C ALA A 464 14.01 -50.75 11.43
N LEU A 465 13.24 -49.70 11.10
CA LEU A 465 11.98 -49.83 10.37
C LEU A 465 12.25 -50.24 8.91
N MET A 466 13.23 -49.63 8.23
CA MET A 466 13.65 -50.05 6.89
C MET A 466 14.24 -51.46 6.87
N GLU A 467 15.00 -51.87 7.89
CA GLU A 467 15.55 -53.22 8.01
C GLU A 467 14.45 -54.25 8.31
N MET A 468 13.46 -53.91 9.15
CA MET A 468 12.28 -54.74 9.40
C MET A 468 11.38 -54.85 8.17
N MET A 469 11.25 -53.78 7.37
CA MET A 469 10.56 -53.78 6.09
C MET A 469 11.31 -54.65 5.07
N ASN A 470 12.63 -54.51 4.96
CA ASN A 470 13.44 -55.36 4.09
C ASN A 470 13.32 -56.84 4.48
N ARG A 471 13.31 -57.17 5.77
CA ARG A 471 13.06 -58.54 6.24
C ARG A 471 11.64 -59.04 5.98
N MET A 472 10.62 -58.18 5.97
CA MET A 472 9.22 -58.61 5.75
C MET A 472 8.80 -58.69 4.26
N PHE A 473 9.52 -58.02 3.36
CA PHE A 473 9.23 -58.01 1.93
C PHE A 473 10.19 -58.85 1.07
N PHE A 474 11.44 -59.09 1.50
CA PHE A 474 12.43 -59.82 0.71
C PHE A 474 12.72 -61.27 1.16
N THR A 475 12.10 -61.79 2.22
CA THR A 475 12.31 -63.19 2.67
C THR A 475 11.35 -64.20 2.01
N GLY A 476 11.02 -64.04 0.74
CA GLY A 476 10.13 -64.97 0.04
C GLY A 476 10.27 -64.93 -1.47
N GLY A 477 11.25 -65.66 -2.01
CA GLY A 477 11.33 -65.97 -3.44
C GLY A 477 12.70 -65.68 -4.03
N GLY A 478 13.50 -66.74 -4.20
CA GLY A 478 14.80 -66.66 -4.84
C GLY A 478 14.72 -66.30 -6.32
N MET A 479 15.55 -65.36 -6.73
CA MET A 479 16.12 -65.31 -8.07
C MET A 479 17.48 -64.61 -7.97
N SER A 480 18.55 -65.38 -8.22
CA SER A 480 19.89 -64.84 -8.35
C SER A 480 19.98 -63.94 -9.59
N GLY A 481 20.33 -62.68 -9.38
CA GLY A 481 20.81 -61.77 -10.41
C GLY A 481 21.81 -60.83 -9.76
N GLY A 482 23.11 -61.14 -9.90
CA GLY A 482 24.18 -60.40 -9.27
C GLY A 482 24.24 -58.95 -9.76
N PHE A 483 24.43 -58.02 -8.83
CA PHE A 483 24.96 -56.69 -9.11
C PHE A 483 26.02 -56.35 -8.07
N GLY A 484 27.22 -56.11 -8.57
CA GLY A 484 28.42 -55.82 -7.79
C GLY A 484 28.30 -54.50 -7.05
N PHE A 485 28.73 -54.52 -5.80
CA PHE A 485 29.15 -53.35 -5.04
C PHE A 485 30.30 -52.67 -5.80
N ASN A 486 30.03 -51.52 -6.41
CA ASN A 486 31.08 -50.62 -6.85
C ASN A 486 30.96 -49.32 -6.05
N GLY A 487 32.10 -48.92 -5.48
CA GLY A 487 32.19 -48.02 -4.34
C GLY A 487 31.70 -46.59 -4.59
N PHE A 488 31.28 -46.00 -3.48
CA PHE A 488 31.15 -44.56 -3.29
C PHE A 488 32.50 -43.86 -3.52
N PRO A 489 32.56 -42.79 -4.32
CA PRO A 489 33.56 -41.75 -4.16
C PRO A 489 33.05 -40.68 -3.20
N GLN A 490 33.86 -40.37 -2.19
CA GLN A 490 33.75 -39.19 -1.35
C GLN A 490 33.67 -37.91 -2.20
N GLY A 491 32.52 -37.24 -2.17
CA GLY A 491 32.30 -35.92 -2.75
C GLY A 491 32.54 -34.81 -1.73
N ARG A 492 33.56 -34.00 -1.98
CA ARG A 492 33.98 -32.83 -1.19
C ARG A 492 32.85 -31.81 -0.98
N ARG A 493 32.86 -31.18 0.20
CA ARG A 493 32.26 -29.87 0.45
C ARG A 493 32.82 -28.85 -0.55
N GLN A 494 31.96 -28.27 -1.38
CA GLN A 494 32.20 -26.97 -2.00
C GLN A 494 31.09 -26.03 -1.56
N GLN A 495 31.48 -24.99 -0.82
CA GLN A 495 30.70 -23.80 -0.62
C GLN A 495 30.52 -23.11 -1.97
N TYR A 496 29.29 -22.91 -2.39
CA TYR A 496 28.95 -21.88 -3.37
C TYR A 496 27.99 -20.89 -2.71
N GLN A 497 28.52 -19.72 -2.35
CA GLN A 497 27.75 -18.50 -2.28
C GLN A 497 27.26 -18.18 -3.69
N GLN A 498 25.95 -18.07 -3.90
CA GLN A 498 25.43 -17.29 -5.01
C GLN A 498 24.31 -16.37 -4.51
N SER A 499 24.66 -15.09 -4.55
CA SER A 499 23.82 -13.90 -4.54
C SER A 499 22.72 -13.97 -5.60
N TYR A 500 21.48 -13.72 -5.19
CA TYR A 500 20.38 -13.47 -6.12
C TYR A 500 20.24 -11.96 -6.36
N THR A 501 20.53 -11.56 -7.60
CA THR A 501 20.24 -10.25 -8.16
C THR A 501 18.88 -10.31 -8.84
N PHE A 502 17.99 -9.38 -8.49
CA PHE A 502 16.70 -9.15 -9.16
C PHE A 502 16.90 -8.55 -10.56
N GLN A 503 16.15 -9.03 -11.56
CA GLN A 503 15.73 -8.20 -12.70
C GLN A 503 14.43 -8.71 -13.34
N PHE A 504 13.64 -7.73 -13.76
CA PHE A 504 12.24 -7.74 -14.17
C PHE A 504 11.98 -8.38 -15.55
N PHE A 505 10.76 -8.86 -15.73
CA PHE A 505 9.94 -8.57 -16.91
C PHE A 505 8.55 -8.11 -16.45
#